data_AF-A0ABD5AZ08-F1
#
_entry.id   AF-A0ABD5AZ08-F1
#
_cell.length_a   1.000
_cell.length_b   1.000
_cell.length_c   1.000
_cell.angle_alpha   90.00
_cell.angle_beta   90.00
_cell.angle_gamma   90.00
#
_symmetry.space_group_name_H-M   'P 1'
#
loop_
_entity.id
_entity.type
_entity.pdbx_description
1 polymer ?
#
loop_
_entity_poly.entity_id
_entity_poly.type
_entity_poly.pdbx_seq_one_letter_code
_entity_poly.pdbx_strand_id
1 'polypeptide(L)' 'MTKLKRLATKEDEIVDVKIPISNEELKDRAKQYDLLTPKRFATRYNKMLFLPTSFKWNGSEYPIQYN' A
#
# COMPACT_ATOMS: atom_id res chain seq x y z
N MET A 1 -5.57 22.29 29.93
CA MET A 1 -5.27 20.85 29.96
C MET A 1 -4.38 20.52 28.77
N THR A 2 -3.09 20.35 28.99
CA THR A 2 -2.09 20.05 27.96
C THR A 2 -2.16 18.55 27.61
N LYS A 3 -2.56 18.21 26.39
CA LYS A 3 -2.47 16.84 25.88
C LYS A 3 -0.99 16.47 25.73
N LEU A 4 -0.45 15.71 26.69
CA LEU A 4 0.89 15.13 26.62
C LEU A 4 0.99 14.25 25.37
N LYS A 5 1.80 14.66 24.40
CA LYS A 5 2.11 13.85 23.22
C LYS A 5 3.10 12.77 23.66
N ARG A 6 2.64 11.54 23.81
CA ARG A 6 3.49 10.35 24.04
C ARG A 6 4.13 9.93 22.72
N LEU A 7 5.39 9.50 22.77
CA LEU A 7 6.05 8.80 21.67
C LEU A 7 5.41 7.43 21.48
N ALA A 8 5.10 7.06 20.25
CA ALA A 8 4.45 5.79 19.98
C ALA A 8 5.40 4.61 20.24
N THR A 9 4.89 3.52 20.83
CA THR A 9 5.67 2.29 21.07
C THR A 9 5.53 1.32 19.91
N LYS A 10 6.39 0.29 19.84
CA LYS A 10 6.37 -0.69 18.74
C LYS A 10 5.07 -1.51 18.68
N GLU A 11 4.33 -1.59 19.78
CA GLU A 11 3.02 -2.24 19.81
C GLU A 11 1.88 -1.34 19.29
N ASP A 12 2.10 -0.03 19.16
CA ASP A 12 1.09 0.88 18.66
C ASP A 12 1.03 0.75 17.12
N GLU A 13 -0.02 0.11 16.58
CA GLU A 13 -0.37 0.15 15.15
C GLU A 13 -0.87 1.57 14.80
N ILE A 14 0.07 2.50 14.67
CA ILE A 14 -0.20 3.90 14.36
C ILE A 14 -0.61 4.06 12.89
N VAL A 15 -0.08 3.19 12.02
CA VAL A 15 -0.26 3.22 10.57
C VAL A 15 -0.56 1.83 10.05
N ASP A 16 -1.74 1.65 9.49
CA ASP A 16 -2.10 0.45 8.73
C ASP A 16 -2.43 0.87 7.29
N VAL A 17 -1.61 0.42 6.34
CA VAL A 17 -1.79 0.68 4.92
C VAL A 17 -2.40 -0.56 4.30
N LYS A 18 -3.65 -0.48 3.87
CA LYS A 18 -4.26 -1.56 3.11
C LYS A 18 -3.58 -1.64 1.75
N ILE A 19 -2.74 -2.67 1.59
CA ILE A 19 -2.10 -2.98 0.32
C ILE A 19 -3.20 -3.45 -0.63
N PRO A 20 -3.42 -2.75 -1.77
CA PRO A 20 -4.48 -3.11 -2.70
C PRO A 20 -4.15 -4.36 -3.53
N ILE A 21 -2.90 -4.84 -3.46
CA ILE A 21 -2.38 -5.97 -4.24
C ILE A 21 -2.61 -7.28 -3.48
N SER A 22 -3.16 -8.29 -4.16
CA SER A 22 -3.31 -9.63 -3.59
C SER A 22 -1.97 -10.38 -3.54
N ASN A 23 -1.85 -11.33 -2.63
CA ASN A 23 -0.67 -12.20 -2.55
C ASN A 23 -0.44 -13.03 -3.84
N GLU A 24 -1.49 -13.32 -4.60
CA GLU A 24 -1.39 -14.02 -5.88
C GLU A 24 -0.76 -13.13 -6.95
N GLU A 25 -1.16 -11.86 -6.99
CA GLU A 25 -0.59 -10.88 -7.92
C GLU A 25 0.87 -10.60 -7.60
N LEU A 26 1.26 -10.56 -6.31
CA LEU A 26 2.68 -10.46 -5.92
C LEU A 26 3.51 -11.64 -6.46
N LYS A 27 2.98 -12.87 -6.35
CA LYS A 27 3.66 -14.07 -6.88
C LYS A 27 3.74 -14.05 -8.41
N ASP A 28 2.69 -13.60 -9.09
CA ASP A 28 2.71 -13.45 -10.55
C ASP A 28 3.73 -12.38 -10.97
N ARG A 29 3.74 -11.21 -10.31
CA ARG A 29 4.71 -10.13 -10.56
C ARG A 29 6.15 -10.64 -10.41
N ALA A 30 6.46 -11.38 -9.34
CA ALA A 30 7.78 -11.94 -9.14
C ALA A 30 8.22 -12.88 -10.28
N LYS A 31 7.30 -13.71 -10.81
CA LYS A 31 7.59 -14.60 -11.94
C LYS A 31 7.77 -13.84 -13.26
N GLN A 32 6.98 -12.79 -13.47
CA GLN A 32 6.93 -12.07 -14.74
C GLN A 32 7.99 -10.96 -14.84
N TYR A 33 8.63 -10.59 -13.72
CA TYR A 33 9.63 -9.51 -13.67
C TYR A 33 10.81 -9.79 -14.60
N ASP A 34 11.34 -11.02 -14.58
CA ASP A 34 12.48 -11.41 -15.41
C ASP A 34 12.07 -11.79 -16.85
N LEU A 35 10.78 -12.03 -17.09
CA LEU A 35 10.26 -12.50 -18.38
C LEU A 35 9.77 -11.37 -19.29
N LEU A 36 9.21 -10.31 -18.70
CA LEU A 36 8.58 -9.22 -19.45
C LEU A 36 9.52 -8.04 -19.61
N THR A 37 9.49 -7.41 -20.78
CA THR A 37 10.12 -6.09 -20.95
C THR A 37 9.41 -5.06 -20.06
N PRO A 38 10.11 -4.01 -19.58
CA PRO A 38 9.53 -3.02 -18.67
C PRO A 38 8.20 -2.44 -19.14
N LYS A 39 8.04 -2.19 -20.45
CA LYS A 39 6.79 -1.70 -21.05
C LYS A 39 5.63 -2.72 -20.89
N ARG A 40 5.88 -4.00 -21.15
CA ARG A 40 4.85 -5.05 -21.04
C ARG A 40 4.51 -5.33 -19.58
N PHE A 41 5.52 -5.31 -18.71
CA PHE A 41 5.33 -5.44 -17.27
C PHE A 41 4.46 -4.31 -16.71
N ALA A 42 4.81 -3.05 -17.01
CA ALA A 42 4.05 -1.89 -16.60
C ALA A 42 2.60 -1.96 -17.08
N THR A 43 2.37 -2.33 -18.34
CA THR A 43 1.01 -2.44 -18.92
C THR A 43 0.16 -3.52 -18.23
N ARG A 44 0.76 -4.67 -17.90
CA ARG A 44 0.05 -5.80 -17.27
C ARG A 44 -0.44 -5.48 -15.86
N TYR A 45 0.36 -4.74 -15.10
CA TYR A 45 0.10 -4.42 -13.69
C TYR A 45 -0.35 -2.98 -13.44
N ASN A 46 -0.74 -2.26 -14.50
CA ASN A 46 -1.14 -0.85 -14.41
C ASN A 46 -2.52 -0.63 -13.78
N LYS A 47 -3.31 -1.70 -13.62
CA LYS A 47 -4.75 -1.62 -13.31
C LYS A 47 -5.05 -0.90 -12.00
N MET A 48 -4.10 -0.91 -11.07
CA MET A 48 -4.25 -0.29 -9.75
C MET A 48 -3.62 1.11 -9.67
N LEU A 49 -2.94 1.57 -10.72
CA LEU A 49 -2.45 2.96 -10.77
C LEU A 49 -3.64 3.91 -10.69
N PHE A 50 -3.48 4.96 -9.90
CA PHE A 50 -4.48 6.01 -9.67
C PHE A 50 -5.76 5.54 -8.96
N LEU A 51 -5.82 4.32 -8.44
CA LEU A 51 -6.96 3.89 -7.63
C LEU A 51 -6.85 4.48 -6.21
N PRO A 52 -7.98 4.91 -5.62
CA PRO A 52 -8.01 5.30 -4.22
C PRO A 52 -7.81 4.06 -3.34
N THR A 53 -6.83 4.10 -2.44
CA THR A 53 -6.70 3.16 -1.33
C THR A 53 -6.89 3.90 0.00
N SER A 54 -7.15 3.18 1.08
CA SER A 54 -7.30 3.77 2.41
C SER A 54 -6.16 3.33 3.32
N PHE A 55 -5.68 4.29 4.12
CA PHE A 55 -4.80 3.98 5.25
C PHE A 55 -5.47 4.41 6.56
N LYS A 56 -5.21 3.66 7.62
CA LYS A 56 -5.64 4.00 8.97
C LYS A 56 -4.50 4.72 9.67
N TRP A 57 -4.83 5.86 10.27
CA TRP A 57 -3.93 6.60 11.15
C TRP A 57 -4.65 6.97 12.44
N ASN A 58 -4.13 6.52 13.59
CA ASN A 58 -4.75 6.72 14.91
C ASN A 58 -6.26 6.39 14.94
N GLY A 59 -6.65 5.30 14.25
CA GLY A 59 -8.05 4.85 14.17
C GLY A 59 -8.94 5.61 13.19
N SER A 60 -8.44 6.66 12.53
CA SER A 60 -9.16 7.37 11.46
C SER A 60 -8.73 6.84 10.09
N GLU A 61 -9.70 6.56 9.21
CA GLU A 61 -9.44 6.17 7.81
C GLU A 61 -9.28 7.40 6.92
N TYR A 62 -8.22 7.42 6.13
CA TYR A 62 -7.91 8.49 5.19
C TYR A 62 -7.76 7.91 3.77
N PRO A 63 -8.37 8.53 2.75
CA PRO A 63 -8.15 8.14 1.37
C PRO A 63 -6.78 8.65 0.90
N ILE A 64 -6.03 7.77 0.24
CA ILE A 64 -4.79 8.10 -0.48
C ILE A 64 -4.91 7.58 -1.90
N GLN A 65 -4.27 8.25 -2.84
CA GLN A 65 -4.18 7.77 -4.21
C GLN A 65 -2.97 6.84 -4.34
N TYR A 66 -3.18 5.64 -4.88
CA TYR A 66 -2.10 4.71 -5.20
C TYR A 66 -1.39 5.18 -6.47
N ASN A 67 -0.13 5.61 -6.38
CA ASN A 67 0.72 6.03 -7.50
C ASN A 67 1.99 5.18 -7.57
#